data_AF-W1YGQ2-F1
#
_entry.id   AF-W1YGQ2-F1
#
_cell.length_a   1.000
_cell.length_b   1.000
_cell.length_c   1.000
_cell.angle_alpha   90.00
_cell.angle_beta   90.00
_cell.angle_gamma   90.00
#
_symmetry.space_group_name_H-M   'P 1'
#
loop_
_entity.id
_entity.type
_entity.pdbx_description
1 polymer ?
#
loop_
_entity_poly.entity_id
_entity_poly.type
_entity_poly.pdbx_seq_one_letter_code
_entity_poly.pdbx_strand_id
1 'polypeptide(L)'
;ELQKSITEKAKKLFYTDNEILLSTSSGTGLMEGSIRCCTAKRAAVFSCGSFGNRWHKMGITNGVPTDLFKVELGQAIEPEMVDKVLATGKYDLITVTHNKPP
;
A
#
# COMPACT_ATOMS: atom_id res chain seq x y z
N GLU A 1 18.17 -23.11 -0.14
CA GLU A 1 17.27 -23.76 -1.13
C GLU A 1 15.81 -23.32 -1.09
N LEU A 2 15.00 -23.66 -0.07
CA LEU A 2 13.54 -23.37 -0.10
C LEU A 2 13.20 -21.88 -0.30
N GLN A 3 13.79 -21.00 0.51
CA GLN A 3 13.54 -19.55 0.45
C GLN A 3 13.93 -18.95 -0.92
N LYS A 4 15.03 -19.44 -1.50
CA LYS A 4 15.50 -19.04 -2.84
C LYS A 4 14.48 -19.44 -3.91
N SER A 5 14.00 -20.68 -3.89
CA SER A 5 13.02 -21.16 -4.88
C SER A 5 11.69 -20.39 -4.81
N ILE A 6 11.21 -20.07 -3.59
CA ILE A 6 10.01 -19.25 -3.40
C ILE A 6 10.22 -17.84 -3.99
N THR A 7 11.37 -17.23 -3.70
CA THR A 7 11.74 -15.90 -4.19
C THR A 7 11.77 -15.85 -5.72
N GLU A 8 12.43 -16.81 -6.37
CA GLU A 8 12.52 -16.88 -7.83
C GLU A 8 11.14 -17.05 -8.50
N LYS A 9 10.23 -17.82 -7.89
CA LYS A 9 8.85 -17.98 -8.38
C LYS A 9 8.01 -16.72 -8.16
N ALA A 10 8.16 -16.06 -7.01
CA ALA A 10 7.46 -14.82 -6.71
C ALA A 10 7.87 -13.68 -7.68
N LYS A 11 9.17 -13.56 -7.98
CA LYS A 11 9.69 -12.62 -8.99
C LYS A 11 9.02 -12.80 -10.35
N LYS A 12 8.88 -14.06 -10.81
CA LYS A 12 8.16 -14.38 -12.06
C LYS A 12 6.67 -14.04 -11.99
N LEU A 13 6.00 -14.39 -10.89
CA LEU A 13 4.57 -14.14 -10.70
C LEU A 13 4.23 -12.64 -10.70
N PHE A 14 5.05 -11.83 -10.03
CA PHE A 14 4.87 -10.38 -9.91
C PHE A 14 5.57 -9.59 -11.01
N TYR A 15 6.19 -10.27 -12.00
CA TYR A 15 6.91 -9.65 -13.11
C TYR A 15 7.95 -8.61 -12.65
N THR A 16 8.77 -8.96 -11.66
CA THR A 16 9.75 -8.04 -11.07
C THR A 16 11.10 -8.71 -10.81
N ASP A 17 12.19 -7.94 -11.01
CA ASP A 17 13.54 -8.34 -10.63
C ASP A 17 13.95 -7.82 -9.25
N ASN A 18 13.12 -6.98 -8.62
CA ASN A 18 13.37 -6.40 -7.31
C ASN A 18 13.50 -7.47 -6.21
N GLU A 19 14.10 -7.07 -5.09
CA GLU A 19 14.25 -7.96 -3.93
C GLU A 19 12.88 -8.35 -3.35
N ILE A 20 12.71 -9.64 -3.03
CA ILE A 20 11.48 -10.15 -2.42
C ILE A 20 11.70 -10.31 -0.93
N LEU A 21 11.01 -9.48 -0.14
CA LEU A 21 10.99 -9.64 1.31
C LEU A 21 9.90 -10.63 1.71
N LEU A 22 10.30 -11.78 2.25
CA LEU A 22 9.38 -12.77 2.83
C LEU A 22 9.22 -12.50 4.32
N SER A 23 7.97 -12.35 4.77
CA SER A 23 7.64 -12.14 6.19
C SER A 23 6.97 -13.37 6.79
N THR A 24 7.29 -13.65 8.06
CA THR A 24 6.59 -14.66 8.89
C THR A 24 5.33 -14.10 9.56
N SER A 25 4.90 -12.90 9.19
CA SER A 25 3.64 -12.27 9.62
C SER A 25 2.49 -12.54 8.64
N SER A 26 1.27 -12.19 9.05
CA SER A 26 0.16 -12.03 8.11
C SER A 26 0.38 -10.81 7.19
N GLY A 27 -0.45 -10.66 6.15
CA GLY A 27 -0.39 -9.50 5.24
C GLY A 27 -0.49 -8.15 5.94
N THR A 28 -1.24 -8.07 7.04
CA THR A 28 -1.36 -6.87 7.89
C THR A 28 0.00 -6.41 8.43
N GLY A 29 0.90 -7.34 8.77
CA GLY A 29 2.24 -6.99 9.25
C GLY A 29 3.11 -6.35 8.17
N LEU A 30 3.01 -6.84 6.92
CA LEU A 30 3.68 -6.20 5.78
C LEU A 30 3.04 -4.85 5.44
N MET A 31 1.71 -4.70 5.55
CA MET A 31 1.07 -3.39 5.37
C MET A 31 1.61 -2.36 6.37
N GLU A 32 1.64 -2.71 7.66
CA GLU A 32 2.16 -1.84 8.70
C GLU A 32 3.66 -1.53 8.50
N GLY A 33 4.47 -2.54 8.18
CA GLY A 33 5.89 -2.35 7.88
C GLY A 33 6.12 -1.42 6.70
N SER A 34 5.36 -1.58 5.61
CA SER A 34 5.49 -0.74 4.42
C SER A 34 5.16 0.72 4.70
N ILE A 35 4.02 1.03 5.33
CA ILE A 35 3.65 2.43 5.57
C ILE A 35 4.61 3.12 6.55
N ARG A 36 5.17 2.38 7.52
CA ARG A 36 6.13 2.90 8.50
C ARG A 36 7.51 3.13 7.91
N CYS A 37 8.02 2.16 7.15
CA CYS A 37 9.41 2.17 6.69
C CYS A 37 9.59 2.91 5.36
N CYS A 38 8.55 3.00 4.54
CA CYS A 38 8.64 3.60 3.20
C CYS A 38 8.10 5.04 3.14
N THR A 39 7.54 5.56 4.23
CA THR A 39 7.12 6.98 4.30
C THR A 39 8.20 7.80 4.98
N ALA A 40 8.82 8.74 4.26
CA ALA A 40 9.76 9.70 4.84
C ALA A 40 9.11 11.06 5.16
N LYS A 41 8.07 11.45 4.41
CA LYS A 41 7.39 12.74 4.55
C LYS A 41 5.92 12.58 4.92
N ARG A 42 5.12 11.97 4.04
CA ARG A 42 3.66 11.84 4.21
C ARG A 42 3.08 10.81 3.25
N ALA A 43 2.21 9.96 3.77
CA ALA A 43 1.50 8.95 2.99
C ALA A 43 0.15 9.49 2.49
N ALA A 44 -0.18 9.24 1.23
CA ALA A 44 -1.54 9.37 0.70
C ALA A 44 -2.20 7.98 0.63
N VAL A 45 -3.25 7.79 1.43
CA VAL A 45 -3.99 6.53 1.45
C VAL A 45 -5.27 6.67 0.64
N PHE A 46 -5.36 5.94 -0.47
CA PHE A 46 -6.59 5.84 -1.25
C PHE A 46 -7.44 4.66 -0.77
N SER A 47 -8.70 4.93 -0.44
CA SER A 47 -9.61 3.95 0.14
C SER A 47 -10.94 3.85 -0.61
N CYS A 48 -11.21 2.68 -1.16
CA CYS A 48 -12.52 2.23 -1.63
C CYS A 48 -13.15 1.19 -0.67
N GLY A 49 -12.64 1.06 0.56
CA GLY A 49 -13.08 -0.03 1.44
C GLY A 49 -12.29 -0.30 2.72
N SER A 50 -12.51 -1.49 3.26
CA SER A 50 -11.94 -1.94 4.54
C SER A 50 -10.41 -1.98 4.52
N PHE A 51 -9.78 -2.41 3.43
CA PHE A 51 -8.33 -2.44 3.30
C PHE A 51 -7.70 -1.05 3.25
N GLY A 52 -8.26 -0.12 2.48
CA GLY A 52 -7.82 1.28 2.49
C GLY A 52 -8.01 1.96 3.86
N ASN A 53 -9.14 1.69 4.52
CA ASN A 53 -9.37 2.17 5.89
C ASN A 53 -8.34 1.58 6.88
N ARG A 54 -7.92 0.33 6.66
CA ARG A 54 -6.90 -0.32 7.48
C ARG A 54 -5.53 0.31 7.26
N TRP A 55 -5.13 0.61 6.02
CA TRP A 55 -3.92 1.37 5.72
C TRP A 55 -3.88 2.70 6.47
N HIS A 56 -4.96 3.49 6.38
CA HIS A 56 -5.04 4.78 7.06
C HIS A 56 -4.93 4.62 8.58
N LYS A 57 -5.67 3.66 9.16
CA LYS A 57 -5.60 3.38 10.60
C LYS A 57 -4.17 3.05 11.03
N MET A 58 -3.47 2.19 10.28
CA MET A 58 -2.07 1.84 10.58
C MET A 58 -1.14 3.05 10.55
N GLY A 59 -1.27 3.92 9.55
CA GLY A 59 -0.47 5.13 9.44
C GLY A 59 -0.65 6.04 10.66
N ILE A 60 -1.90 6.38 10.99
CA ILE A 60 -2.23 7.21 12.15
C ILE A 60 -1.76 6.57 13.47
N THR A 61 -2.02 5.28 13.68
CA THR A 61 -1.62 4.58 14.90
C THR A 61 -0.10 4.51 15.08
N ASN A 62 0.67 4.53 13.99
CA ASN A 62 2.13 4.51 14.03
C ASN A 62 2.78 5.90 13.96
N GLY A 63 2.00 6.98 14.07
CA GLY A 63 2.52 8.35 14.03
C GLY A 63 3.06 8.79 12.66
N VAL A 64 2.71 8.07 11.58
CA VAL A 64 3.07 8.44 10.21
C VAL A 64 2.10 9.52 9.74
N PRO A 65 2.57 10.70 9.29
CA PRO A 65 1.69 11.69 8.65
C PRO A 65 0.97 11.04 7.46
N THR A 66 -0.35 10.92 7.55
CA THR A 66 -1.13 10.13 6.60
C THR A 66 -2.43 10.85 6.30
N ASP A 67 -2.70 11.12 5.02
CA ASP A 67 -3.97 11.66 4.56
C ASP A 67 -4.84 10.57 3.92
N LEU A 68 -6.15 10.67 4.06
CA LEU A 68 -7.12 9.71 3.53
C LEU A 68 -7.93 10.31 2.37
N PHE A 69 -7.82 9.67 1.20
CA PHE A 69 -8.64 9.94 0.02
C PHE A 69 -9.63 8.80 -0.15
N LYS A 70 -10.88 9.03 0.24
CA LYS A 70 -11.90 8.00 0.32
C LYS A 70 -12.98 8.20 -0.73
N VAL A 71 -13.35 7.12 -1.41
CA VAL A 71 -14.55 7.01 -2.23
C VAL A 71 -15.59 6.13 -1.54
N GLU A 72 -16.83 6.19 -2.03
CA GLU A 72 -17.89 5.33 -1.53
C GLU A 72 -17.60 3.85 -1.78
N LEU A 73 -18.23 2.99 -0.97
CA LEU A 73 -18.09 1.55 -1.14
C LEU A 73 -18.63 1.13 -2.50
N GLY A 74 -17.80 0.44 -3.30
CA GLY A 74 -18.16 0.02 -4.66
C GLY A 74 -17.79 1.03 -5.75
N GLN A 75 -17.30 2.21 -5.38
CA GLN A 75 -16.69 3.15 -6.32
C GLN A 75 -15.20 2.88 -6.46
N ALA A 76 -14.66 3.11 -7.65
CA ALA A 76 -13.24 2.98 -7.93
C ALA A 76 -12.47 4.26 -7.52
N ILE A 77 -11.18 4.10 -7.27
CA ILE A 77 -10.26 5.24 -7.20
C ILE A 77 -9.84 5.54 -8.64
N GLU A 78 -10.34 6.64 -9.18
CA GLU A 78 -10.02 7.05 -10.56
C GLU A 78 -8.56 7.52 -10.67
N PRO A 79 -7.85 7.24 -11.78
CA PRO A 79 -6.48 7.70 -12.00
C PRO A 79 -6.29 9.21 -11.82
N GLU A 80 -7.25 10.02 -12.28
CA GLU A 80 -7.19 11.48 -12.19
C GLU A 80 -7.25 11.97 -10.74
N MET A 81 -7.85 11.19 -9.84
CA MET A 81 -7.82 11.49 -8.40
C MET A 81 -6.40 11.32 -7.86
N VAL A 82 -5.72 10.24 -8.26
CA VAL A 82 -4.34 9.97 -7.85
C VAL A 82 -3.41 11.05 -8.39
N ASP A 83 -3.54 11.41 -9.67
CA ASP A 83 -2.71 12.43 -10.32
C ASP A 83 -2.84 13.80 -9.64
N LYS A 84 -4.07 14.23 -9.30
CA LYS A 84 -4.31 15.49 -8.58
C LYS A 84 -3.61 15.51 -7.22
N VAL A 85 -3.60 14.39 -6.52
CA VAL A 85 -2.94 14.27 -5.21
C VAL A 85 -1.43 14.29 -5.36
N LEU A 86 -0.88 13.53 -6.32
CA LEU A 86 0.56 13.49 -6.60
C LEU A 86 1.10 14.84 -7.08
N ALA A 87 0.34 15.58 -7.89
CA ALA A 87 0.71 16.88 -8.40
C ALA A 87 0.95 17.93 -7.30
N THR A 88 0.47 17.70 -6.08
CA THR A 88 0.75 18.58 -4.93
C THR A 88 2.20 18.51 -4.46
N GLY A 89 2.94 17.45 -4.79
CA GLY A 89 4.31 17.20 -4.32
C GLY A 89 4.43 16.93 -2.81
N LYS A 90 3.30 16.75 -2.10
CA LYS A 90 3.27 16.58 -0.64
C LYS A 90 3.59 15.16 -0.16
N TYR A 91 3.47 14.17 -1.04
CA TYR A 91 3.48 12.75 -0.69
C TYR A 91 4.65 12.03 -1.34
N ASP A 92 5.26 11.13 -0.59
CA ASP A 92 6.35 10.25 -1.02
C ASP A 92 5.98 8.76 -0.95
N LEU A 93 4.81 8.47 -0.41
CA LEU A 93 4.20 7.15 -0.42
C LEU A 93 2.72 7.26 -0.79
N ILE A 94 2.26 6.36 -1.66
CA ILE A 94 0.83 6.16 -1.92
C ILE A 94 0.43 4.72 -1.62
N THR A 95 -0.80 4.51 -1.17
CA THR A 95 -1.39 3.17 -1.04
C THR A 95 -2.63 3.05 -1.90
N VAL A 96 -2.70 1.99 -2.69
CA VAL A 96 -3.88 1.62 -3.49
C VAL A 96 -4.23 0.16 -3.23
N THR A 97 -5.51 -0.18 -3.37
CA THR A 97 -5.98 -1.57 -3.28
C THR A 97 -6.37 -2.03 -4.69
N HIS A 98 -5.62 -2.96 -5.27
CA HIS A 98 -5.82 -3.42 -6.65
C HIS A 98 -7.17 -4.12 -6.86
N ASN A 99 -7.53 -5.05 -5.98
CA ASN A 99 -8.82 -5.71 -6.02
C ASN A 99 -9.45 -5.68 -4.64
N LYS A 100 -10.74 -5.35 -4.58
CA LYS A 100 -11.53 -5.50 -3.38
C LYS A 100 -12.61 -6.56 -3.63
N PRO A 101 -12.49 -7.77 -3.05
CA PRO A 101 -13.62 -8.68 -3.03
C PRO A 101 -14.79 -8.02 -2.29
N PRO A 102 -16.05 -8.23 -2.75
CA PRO A 102 -17.24 -7.64 -2.14
C PRO A 102 -17.32 -7.88 -0.63
#